data_AF-A0A4U9HHC4-F1
#
_entry.id   AF-A0A4U9HHC4-F1
#
_cell.length_a   1.000
_cell.length_b   1.000
_cell.length_c   1.000
_cell.angle_alpha   90.00
_cell.angle_beta   90.00
_cell.angle_gamma   90.00
#
_symmetry.space_group_name_H-M   'P 1'
#
loop_
_entity.id
_entity.type
_entity.pdbx_description
1 polymer ?
#
loop_
_entity_poly.entity_id
_entity_poly.type
_entity_poly.pdbx_seq_one_letter_code
_entity_poly.pdbx_strand_id
1 'polypeptide(L)'
;MGSCCLNKLIDEDTDEIYFTNVACNQLNIKSCQCRNYERRFELEEDCIKLTRENLVTFDWLPPTCAYRLIGEGKPLYPWHPLISGSKAAMHGERITVRPYCRA
;
A
#
# COMPACT_ATOMS: atom_id res chain seq x y z
N MET A 1 -0.06 -6.28 -3.23
CA MET A 1 -0.07 -4.84 -2.95
C MET A 1 -1.29 -4.52 -2.09
N GLY A 2 -1.06 -3.92 -0.92
CA GLY A 2 -2.07 -3.57 0.09
C GLY A 2 -1.46 -2.79 1.26
N SER A 3 -0.24 -2.27 1.09
CA SER A 3 0.57 -1.70 2.17
C SER A 3 0.03 -0.38 2.70
N CYS A 4 -0.81 0.32 1.92
CA CYS A 4 -1.53 1.50 2.41
C CYS A 4 -2.60 1.16 3.45
N CYS A 5 -3.07 -0.10 3.51
CA CYS A 5 -4.06 -0.58 4.48
C CYS A 5 -3.40 -1.11 5.78
N LEU A 6 -2.09 -0.99 5.92
CA LEU A 6 -1.39 -1.33 7.16
C LEU A 6 -1.25 -0.08 8.02
N ASN A 7 -1.45 -0.23 9.32
CA ASN A 7 -1.24 0.84 10.28
C ASN A 7 0.25 1.19 10.31
N LYS A 8 0.55 2.47 10.40
CA LYS A 8 1.90 3.00 10.44
C LYS A 8 2.13 3.67 11.78
N LEU A 9 3.29 3.44 12.36
CA LEU A 9 3.76 4.18 13.52
C LEU A 9 4.76 5.20 13.03
N ILE A 10 4.65 6.42 13.54
CA ILE A 10 5.59 7.49 13.28
C ILE A 10 6.34 7.70 14.59
N ASP A 11 7.66 7.66 14.51
CA ASP A 11 8.52 7.96 15.64
C ASP A 11 8.52 9.47 15.92
N GLU A 12 8.31 9.86 17.16
CA GLU A 12 8.10 11.27 17.54
C GLU A 12 9.38 12.12 17.51
N ASP A 13 10.56 11.49 17.58
CA ASP A 13 11.84 12.17 17.62
C ASP A 13 12.48 12.26 16.22
N THR A 14 12.19 11.31 15.34
CA THR A 14 12.87 11.15 14.03
C THR A 14 11.96 11.28 12.81
N ASP A 15 10.64 11.35 12.99
CA ASP A 15 9.63 11.26 11.92
C ASP A 15 9.75 9.97 11.07
N GLU A 16 10.46 8.95 11.56
CA GLU A 16 10.61 7.68 10.86
C GLU A 16 9.32 6.86 10.88
N ILE A 17 8.99 6.24 9.74
CA ILE A 17 7.70 5.59 9.53
C ILE A 17 7.86 4.08 9.47
N TYR A 18 7.28 3.42 10.46
CA TYR A 18 7.34 1.98 10.64
C TYR A 18 6.04 1.33 10.19
N PHE A 19 6.13 0.39 9.24
CA PHE A 19 4.98 -0.43 8.85
C PHE A 19 4.72 -1.50 9.90
N THR A 20 3.48 -1.57 10.39
CA THR A 20 3.08 -2.64 11.31
C THR A 20 2.54 -3.85 10.58
N ASN A 21 2.37 -4.95 11.31
CA ASN A 21 1.64 -6.14 10.91
C ASN A 21 0.12 -6.02 11.12
N VAL A 22 -0.37 -4.86 11.55
CA VAL A 22 -1.78 -4.60 11.85
C VAL A 22 -2.43 -3.96 10.62
N ALA A 23 -3.48 -4.60 10.10
CA ALA A 23 -4.25 -4.10 8.96
C ALA A 23 -5.50 -3.34 9.41
N CYS A 24 -6.00 -2.45 8.55
CA CYS A 24 -7.31 -1.84 8.75
C CYS A 24 -8.44 -2.88 8.67
N ASN A 25 -9.61 -2.55 9.22
CA ASN A 25 -10.72 -3.50 9.32
C ASN A 25 -11.25 -3.94 7.96
N GLN A 26 -11.07 -3.11 6.93
CA GLN A 26 -11.53 -3.40 5.57
C GLN A 26 -10.57 -4.28 4.77
N LEU A 27 -9.35 -4.58 5.24
CA LEU A 27 -8.43 -5.43 4.49
C LEU A 27 -8.87 -6.91 4.55
N ASN A 28 -8.97 -7.55 3.39
CA ASN A 28 -9.03 -9.01 3.30
C ASN A 28 -7.60 -9.55 3.20
N ILE A 29 -7.12 -10.16 4.28
CA ILE A 29 -5.76 -10.72 4.38
C ILE A 29 -5.48 -11.83 3.36
N LYS A 30 -6.51 -12.61 2.96
CA LYS A 30 -6.36 -13.71 2.00
C LYS A 30 -6.15 -13.17 0.58
N SER A 31 -6.97 -12.21 0.15
CA SER A 31 -6.88 -11.63 -1.20
C SER A 31 -5.92 -10.42 -1.30
N CYS A 32 -5.48 -9.88 -0.16
CA CYS A 32 -4.74 -8.62 -0.06
C CYS A 32 -5.47 -7.46 -0.76
N GLN A 33 -6.79 -7.39 -0.59
CA GLN A 33 -7.65 -6.36 -1.19
C GLN A 33 -8.63 -5.82 -0.15
N CYS A 34 -9.02 -4.56 -0.31
CA CYS A 34 -10.09 -3.97 0.48
C CYS A 34 -11.42 -4.69 0.16
N ARG A 35 -12.18 -5.06 1.19
CA ARG A 35 -13.50 -5.70 1.08
C ARG A 35 -14.54 -4.75 0.48
N ASN A 36 -14.46 -3.46 0.84
CA ASN A 36 -15.42 -2.43 0.47
C ASN A 36 -14.69 -1.23 -0.15
N TYR A 37 -13.95 -1.45 -1.23
CA TYR A 37 -13.09 -0.42 -1.81
C TYR A 37 -13.88 0.84 -2.25
N GLU A 38 -15.10 0.68 -2.75
CA GLU A 38 -15.95 1.79 -3.19
C GLU A 38 -16.37 2.70 -2.03
N ARG A 39 -16.72 2.09 -0.88
CA ARG A 39 -17.18 2.79 0.33
C ARG A 39 -16.08 3.00 1.37
N ARG A 40 -14.80 2.83 0.98
CA ARG A 40 -13.68 2.80 1.93
C ARG A 40 -13.55 4.06 2.79
N PHE A 41 -13.90 5.23 2.25
CA PHE A 41 -13.83 6.50 2.96
C PHE A 41 -15.01 6.70 3.93
N GLU A 42 -16.10 5.96 3.77
CA GLU A 42 -17.21 5.96 4.72
C GLU A 42 -16.94 5.01 5.89
N LEU A 43 -16.16 3.96 5.65
CA LEU A 43 -15.93 2.85 6.59
C LEU A 43 -14.62 2.97 7.38
N GLU A 44 -13.64 3.69 6.83
CA GLU A 44 -12.32 3.89 7.44
C GLU A 44 -11.94 5.37 7.30
N GLU A 45 -12.00 6.11 8.41
CA GLU A 45 -11.70 7.55 8.45
C GLU A 45 -10.25 7.85 8.05
N ASP A 46 -9.32 6.96 8.40
CA ASP A 46 -7.90 7.06 8.05
C ASP A 46 -7.59 6.63 6.59
N CYS A 47 -8.60 6.25 5.82
CA CYS A 47 -8.38 5.85 4.43
C CYS A 47 -8.03 7.06 3.57
N ILE A 48 -6.83 7.06 2.99
CA ILE A 48 -6.36 8.20 2.19
C ILE A 48 -6.77 8.10 0.71
N LYS A 49 -7.16 9.24 0.14
CA LYS A 49 -7.40 9.39 -1.29
C LYS A 49 -6.14 9.91 -1.98
N LEU A 50 -5.48 9.05 -2.75
CA LEU A 50 -4.33 9.44 -3.59
C LEU A 50 -4.85 10.12 -4.87
N THR A 51 -4.33 11.32 -5.14
CA THR A 51 -4.52 12.07 -6.38
C THR A 51 -3.15 12.48 -6.92
N ARG A 52 -3.05 12.90 -8.19
CA ARG A 52 -1.74 13.26 -8.76
C ARG A 52 -1.09 14.43 -8.02
N GLU A 53 -1.91 15.32 -7.48
CA GLU A 53 -1.51 16.56 -6.82
C GLU A 53 -0.98 16.33 -5.41
N ASN A 54 -1.57 15.36 -4.67
CA ASN A 54 -1.16 15.09 -3.29
C ASN A 54 -0.16 13.94 -3.15
N LEU A 55 0.20 13.23 -4.23
CA LEU A 55 1.17 12.13 -4.15
C LEU A 55 2.51 12.57 -3.57
N VAL A 56 2.93 13.81 -3.87
CA VAL A 56 4.19 14.40 -3.38
C VAL A 56 4.15 14.76 -1.90
N THR A 57 2.97 14.79 -1.27
CA THR A 57 2.84 15.10 0.16
C THR A 57 2.89 13.85 1.05
N PHE A 58 3.03 12.66 0.46
CA PHE A 58 3.05 11.40 1.20
C PHE A 58 4.45 10.77 1.19
N ASP A 59 5.29 11.23 2.12
CA ASP A 59 6.68 10.74 2.26
C ASP A 59 6.75 9.26 2.67
N TRP A 60 5.68 8.73 3.27
CA TRP A 60 5.56 7.34 3.71
C TRP A 60 5.22 6.34 2.61
N LEU A 61 4.90 6.78 1.39
CA LEU A 61 4.55 5.84 0.34
C LEU A 61 5.73 4.91 0.07
N PRO A 62 5.53 3.57 0.06
CA PRO A 62 6.60 2.63 -0.21
C PRO A 62 7.35 3.00 -1.50
N PRO A 63 8.67 2.83 -1.57
CA PRO A 63 9.46 3.12 -2.78
C PRO A 63 9.03 2.27 -3.98
N THR A 64 8.33 1.17 -3.73
CA THR A 64 7.77 0.26 -4.75
C THR A 64 6.31 0.58 -5.10
N CYS A 65 5.70 1.61 -4.50
CA CYS A 65 4.33 2.02 -4.77
C CYS A 65 4.20 2.51 -6.23
N ALA A 66 3.25 1.92 -6.97
CA ALA A 66 3.01 2.28 -8.37
C ALA A 66 2.74 3.78 -8.56
N TYR A 67 1.92 4.36 -7.69
CA TYR A 67 1.56 5.78 -7.78
C TYR A 67 2.77 6.69 -7.54
N ARG A 68 3.64 6.33 -6.58
CA ARG A 68 4.88 7.06 -6.31
C ARG A 68 5.83 6.98 -7.52
N LEU A 69 6.08 5.79 -8.03
CA LEU A 69 6.96 5.59 -9.20
C LEU A 69 6.46 6.38 -10.42
N ILE A 70 5.16 6.28 -10.73
CA ILE A 70 4.56 7.01 -11.86
C ILE A 70 4.63 8.52 -11.63
N GLY A 71 4.37 9.00 -10.41
CA GLY A 71 4.47 10.42 -10.05
C GLY A 71 5.90 10.97 -10.16
N GLU A 72 6.90 10.15 -9.82
CA GLU A 72 8.32 10.48 -9.97
C GLU A 72 8.85 10.28 -11.41
N GLY A 73 8.00 9.85 -12.36
CA GLY A 73 8.41 9.53 -13.73
C GLY A 73 9.31 8.30 -13.86
N LYS A 74 9.35 7.44 -12.83
CA LYS A 74 10.13 6.20 -12.79
C LYS A 74 9.34 5.03 -13.40
N PRO A 75 10.03 4.07 -14.03
CA PRO A 75 9.36 2.88 -14.54
C PRO A 75 8.82 2.01 -13.41
N LEU A 76 7.72 1.30 -13.68
CA LEU A 76 7.26 0.23 -12.81
C LEU A 76 8.20 -0.98 -12.93
N TYR A 77 8.36 -1.73 -11.84
CA TYR A 77 9.17 -2.94 -11.84
C TYR A 77 8.55 -4.05 -12.70
N PRO A 78 9.34 -4.94 -13.33
CA PRO A 78 8.81 -6.00 -14.19
C PRO A 78 7.82 -6.96 -13.51
N TRP A 79 7.97 -7.18 -12.20
CA TRP A 79 7.06 -8.01 -11.40
C TRP A 79 5.71 -7.34 -11.12
N HIS A 80 5.57 -6.03 -11.39
CA HIS A 80 4.40 -5.25 -11.03
C HIS A 80 3.16 -5.74 -11.81
N PRO A 81 1.99 -5.92 -11.16
CA PRO A 81 0.80 -6.47 -11.82
C PRO A 81 0.32 -5.72 -13.06
N LEU A 82 0.60 -4.41 -13.16
CA LEU A 82 0.28 -3.60 -14.34
C LEU A 82 1.18 -3.93 -15.55
N ILE A 83 2.36 -4.50 -15.33
CA ILE A 83 3.28 -4.95 -16.38
C ILE A 83 3.09 -6.46 -16.62
N SER A 84 3.12 -7.26 -15.56
CA SER A 84 3.09 -8.72 -15.65
C SER A 84 1.69 -9.31 -15.88
N GLY A 85 0.63 -8.50 -15.78
CA GLY A 85 -0.77 -8.93 -15.90
C GLY A 85 -1.27 -9.81 -14.75
N SER A 86 -0.43 -10.16 -13.78
CA SER A 86 -0.77 -11.05 -12.66
C SER A 86 -0.05 -10.68 -11.37
N LYS A 87 -0.68 -10.95 -10.23
CA LYS A 87 -0.05 -10.78 -8.90
C LYS A 87 0.98 -11.87 -8.58
N ALA A 88 1.10 -12.93 -9.39
CA ALA A 88 1.98 -14.06 -9.12
C ALA A 88 3.46 -13.65 -9.02
N ALA A 89 3.97 -12.86 -9.97
CA ALA A 89 5.35 -12.39 -9.96
C ALA A 89 5.66 -11.53 -8.72
N MET A 90 4.79 -10.55 -8.43
CA MET A 90 4.87 -9.73 -7.22
C MET A 90 4.85 -10.56 -5.92
N HIS A 91 4.07 -11.63 -5.87
CA HIS A 91 4.04 -12.54 -4.72
C HIS A 91 5.34 -13.36 -4.59
N GLY A 92 5.93 -13.79 -5.72
CA GLY A 92 7.24 -14.46 -5.74
C GLY A 92 8.34 -13.60 -5.14
N GLU A 93 8.33 -12.30 -5.46
CA GLU A 93 9.24 -11.29 -4.90
C GLU A 93 8.91 -10.89 -3.45
N ARG A 94 7.90 -11.51 -2.83
CA ARG A 94 7.39 -11.19 -1.48
C ARG A 94 6.96 -9.73 -1.29
N ILE A 95 6.67 -9.01 -2.38
CA ILE A 95 6.18 -7.63 -2.37
C ILE A 95 4.67 -7.60 -2.14
N THR A 96 4.25 -8.07 -0.96
CA THR A 96 2.84 -8.15 -0.57
C THR A 96 2.66 -8.06 0.93
N VAL A 97 1.47 -7.67 1.37
CA VAL A 97 1.12 -7.54 2.81
C VAL A 97 0.76 -8.88 3.45
N ARG A 98 0.62 -9.93 2.65
CA ARG A 98 0.26 -11.29 3.08
C ARG A 98 1.13 -11.85 4.22
N PRO A 99 2.48 -11.71 4.21
CA PRO A 99 3.34 -12.17 5.29
C PRO A 99 3.18 -11.35 6.58
N TYR A 100 2.76 -10.09 6.43
CA TYR A 100 2.66 -9.13 7.52
C TYR A 100 1.31 -9.22 8.21
N CYS A 101 0.21 -9.52 7.52
CA CYS A 101 -1.09 -9.64 8.18
C CYS A 101 -1.21 -10.98 8.93
N ARG A 102 -0.83 -11.02 10.21
CA ARG A 102 -1.18 -12.11 11.11
C ARG A 102 -2.60 -11.86 11.65
N ALA A 103 -3.44 -12.90 11.60
CA ALA A 103 -4.80 -12.88 12.13
C ALA A 103 -4.79 -12.73 13.65
#